data_AF-A0AAW8Z6F4-F1
#
_entry.id   AF-A0AAW8Z6F4-F1
#
_cell.length_a   1.000
_cell.length_b   1.000
_cell.length_c   1.000
_cell.angle_alpha   90.00
_cell.angle_beta   90.00
_cell.angle_gamma   90.00
#
_symmetry.space_group_name_H-M   'P 1'
#
loop_
_entity.id
_entity.type
_entity.pdbx_description
1 polymer ?
#
loop_
_entity_poly.entity_id
_entity_poly.type
_entity_poly.pdbx_seq_one_letter_code
_entity_poly.pdbx_strand_id
1 'polypeptide(L)'
;MAKLFGKTEGQILRDRATLRKILKIKKLKDIHQAWLLANQEVLQDSSLKKEEIAQKLGIEPKQVYRKKGQLRKLLNQPHYNDLVQAWRLDNQDILLSLHLTISEIAQLLDRNERYIVKNRMILRKFLGITKQDQKRTWVLNHSQDLETLSIEELQQKYNLRHSIAKTYKRLLIELKQNENE
;
A
#
# COMPACT_ATOMS: atom_id res chain seq x y z
N MET A 1 27.58 -39.31 -10.77
CA MET A 1 28.21 -38.80 -9.53
C MET A 1 27.95 -39.70 -8.32
N ALA A 2 26.70 -40.03 -7.95
CA ALA A 2 26.43 -40.86 -6.75
C ALA A 2 26.95 -42.30 -6.83
N LYS A 3 26.79 -42.97 -7.99
CA LYS A 3 27.33 -44.31 -8.26
C LYS A 3 28.86 -44.43 -8.19
N LEU A 4 29.60 -43.33 -8.42
CA LEU A 4 31.07 -43.32 -8.41
C LEU A 4 31.68 -43.42 -7.00
N PHE A 5 30.91 -43.12 -5.95
CA PHE A 5 31.39 -43.10 -4.57
C PHE A 5 30.65 -44.09 -3.65
N GLY A 6 29.82 -44.98 -4.22
CA GLY A 6 29.02 -45.93 -3.43
C GLY A 6 28.06 -45.27 -2.42
N LYS A 7 27.68 -44.00 -2.65
CA LYS A 7 26.88 -43.20 -1.71
C LYS A 7 25.51 -42.86 -2.30
N THR A 8 24.50 -42.80 -1.45
CA THR A 8 23.19 -42.24 -1.82
C THR A 8 23.30 -40.72 -1.97
N GLU A 9 22.41 -40.15 -2.78
CA GLU A 9 22.39 -38.70 -3.03
C GLU A 9 22.20 -37.89 -1.73
N GLY A 10 21.38 -38.39 -0.81
CA GLY A 10 21.22 -37.81 0.53
C GLY A 10 22.49 -37.88 1.40
N GLN A 11 23.30 -38.93 1.28
CA GLN A 11 24.60 -39.03 1.97
C GLN A 11 25.56 -37.96 1.45
N ILE A 12 25.62 -37.78 0.12
CA ILE A 12 26.49 -36.79 -0.52
C ILE A 12 26.10 -35.37 -0.13
N LEU A 13 24.80 -35.08 -0.02
CA LEU A 13 24.31 -33.77 0.44
C LEU A 13 24.69 -33.48 1.90
N ARG A 14 24.59 -34.47 2.79
CA ARG A 14 25.01 -34.36 4.20
C ARG A 14 26.52 -34.15 4.32
N ASP A 15 27.32 -34.96 3.64
CA ASP A 15 28.78 -34.85 3.65
C ASP A 15 29.24 -33.49 3.11
N ARG A 16 28.60 -32.99 2.04
CA ARG A 16 28.87 -31.65 1.50
C ARG A 16 28.51 -30.53 2.48
N ALA A 17 27.46 -30.70 3.27
CA ALA A 17 27.09 -29.73 4.31
C ALA A 17 28.10 -29.74 5.47
N THR A 18 28.55 -30.92 5.90
CA THR A 18 29.59 -31.09 6.92
C THR A 18 30.92 -30.49 6.47
N LEU A 19 31.34 -30.77 5.23
CA LEU A 19 32.56 -30.22 4.64
C LEU A 19 32.53 -28.68 4.58
N ARG A 20 31.39 -28.08 4.19
CA ARG A 20 31.23 -26.62 4.20
C ARG A 20 31.38 -26.02 5.60
N LYS A 21 30.89 -26.69 6.64
CA LYS A 21 31.07 -26.26 8.03
C LYS A 21 32.53 -26.31 8.45
N ILE A 22 33.23 -27.42 8.16
CA ILE A 22 34.64 -27.62 8.49
C ILE A 22 35.51 -26.57 7.79
N LEU A 23 35.30 -26.36 6.50
CA LEU A 23 36.07 -25.42 5.68
C LEU A 23 35.65 -23.95 5.86
N LYS A 24 34.69 -23.66 6.76
CA LYS A 24 34.12 -22.32 6.99
C LYS A 24 33.68 -21.61 5.71
N ILE A 25 33.25 -22.37 4.70
CA ILE A 25 32.82 -21.82 3.41
C ILE A 25 31.47 -21.15 3.62
N LYS A 26 31.42 -19.82 3.40
CA LYS A 26 30.16 -19.06 3.45
C LYS A 26 29.15 -19.69 2.50
N LYS A 27 27.89 -19.79 2.93
CA LYS A 27 26.84 -20.29 2.03
C LYS A 27 26.72 -19.31 0.87
N LEU A 28 26.36 -19.83 -0.31
CA LEU A 28 26.16 -19.00 -1.50
C LEU A 28 25.18 -17.84 -1.25
N LYS A 29 24.16 -18.07 -0.41
CA LYS A 29 23.20 -17.06 0.04
C LYS A 29 23.88 -15.91 0.78
N ASP A 30 24.80 -16.22 1.68
CA ASP A 30 25.51 -15.25 2.51
C ASP A 30 26.50 -14.43 1.67
N ILE A 31 27.16 -15.07 0.69
CA ILE A 31 28.03 -14.39 -0.28
C ILE A 31 27.21 -13.42 -1.14
N HIS A 32 26.06 -13.86 -1.66
CA HIS A 32 25.20 -13.01 -2.47
C HIS A 32 24.60 -11.84 -1.67
N GLN A 33 24.22 -12.05 -0.40
CA GLN A 33 23.77 -10.97 0.49
C GLN A 33 24.90 -9.97 0.78
N ALA A 34 26.11 -10.45 1.09
CA ALA A 34 27.27 -9.59 1.32
C ALA A 34 27.60 -8.74 0.07
N TRP A 35 27.50 -9.33 -1.13
CA TRP A 35 27.68 -8.59 -2.38
C TRP A 35 26.63 -7.50 -2.57
N LEU A 36 25.36 -7.76 -2.25
CA LEU A 36 24.29 -6.75 -2.36
C LEU A 36 24.54 -5.56 -1.43
N LEU A 37 24.98 -5.82 -0.19
CA LEU A 37 25.29 -4.78 0.79
C LEU A 37 26.54 -3.97 0.38
N ALA A 38 27.59 -4.65 -0.08
CA ALA A 38 28.82 -3.98 -0.53
C ALA A 38 28.60 -3.05 -1.73
N ASN A 39 27.59 -3.33 -2.56
CA ASN A 39 27.25 -2.54 -3.75
C ASN A 39 25.97 -1.70 -3.55
N GLN A 40 25.56 -1.47 -2.30
CA GLN A 40 24.31 -0.78 -1.97
C GLN A 40 24.24 0.62 -2.58
N GLU A 41 25.30 1.41 -2.42
CA GLU A 41 25.34 2.82 -2.88
C GLU A 41 25.07 2.91 -4.38
N VAL A 42 25.80 2.12 -5.18
CA VAL A 42 25.64 2.08 -6.65
C VAL A 42 24.25 1.57 -7.06
N LEU A 43 23.68 0.60 -6.33
CA LEU A 43 22.35 0.07 -6.63
C LEU A 43 21.23 1.04 -6.24
N GLN A 44 21.42 1.87 -5.22
CA GLN A 44 20.43 2.85 -4.74
C GLN A 44 20.55 4.22 -5.40
N ASP A 45 21.67 4.51 -6.05
CA ASP A 45 21.89 5.76 -6.77
C ASP A 45 20.80 6.01 -7.81
N SER A 46 20.07 7.12 -7.65
CA SER A 46 18.99 7.56 -8.53
C SER A 46 19.50 8.37 -9.73
N SER A 47 20.76 8.82 -9.71
CA SER A 47 21.37 9.56 -10.81
C SER A 47 21.86 8.66 -11.93
N LEU A 48 22.20 7.41 -11.61
CA LEU A 48 22.76 6.46 -12.57
C LEU A 48 21.67 5.75 -13.39
N LYS A 49 21.93 5.65 -14.69
CA LYS A 49 21.11 4.84 -15.60
C LYS A 49 21.38 3.36 -15.38
N LYS A 50 20.42 2.52 -15.80
CA LYS A 50 20.49 1.06 -15.67
C LYS A 50 21.78 0.49 -16.28
N GLU A 51 22.18 1.01 -17.42
CA GLU A 51 23.36 0.61 -18.18
C GLU A 51 24.66 0.96 -17.45
N GLU A 52 24.72 2.14 -16.83
CA GLU A 52 25.87 2.60 -16.06
C GLU A 52 26.03 1.78 -14.77
N ILE A 53 24.92 1.46 -14.09
CA ILE A 53 24.92 0.57 -12.92
C ILE A 53 25.42 -0.82 -13.33
N ALA A 54 24.96 -1.34 -14.45
CA ALA A 54 25.39 -2.63 -14.96
C ALA A 54 26.90 -2.66 -15.25
N GLN A 55 27.42 -1.61 -15.88
CA GLN A 55 28.85 -1.46 -16.16
C GLN A 55 29.69 -1.37 -14.87
N LYS A 56 29.30 -0.50 -13.92
CA LYS A 56 30.01 -0.33 -12.64
C LYS A 56 30.05 -1.62 -11.81
N LEU A 57 29.00 -2.45 -11.91
CA LEU A 57 28.85 -3.67 -11.13
C LEU A 57 29.28 -4.94 -11.87
N GLY A 58 29.68 -4.83 -13.14
CA GLY A 58 30.06 -5.98 -13.97
C GLY A 58 28.93 -7.00 -14.15
N ILE A 59 27.68 -6.55 -14.22
CA ILE A 59 26.48 -7.39 -14.38
C ILE A 59 25.75 -7.07 -15.67
N GLU A 60 24.85 -7.96 -16.11
CA GLU A 60 24.00 -7.66 -17.27
C GLU A 60 22.93 -6.62 -16.92
N PRO A 61 22.59 -5.68 -17.82
CA PRO A 61 21.56 -4.65 -17.56
C PRO A 61 20.19 -5.19 -17.13
N LYS A 62 19.78 -6.35 -17.63
CA LYS A 62 18.52 -7.03 -17.23
C LYS A 62 18.53 -7.49 -15.77
N GLN A 63 19.71 -7.69 -15.17
CA GLN A 63 19.84 -8.16 -13.78
C GLN A 63 19.73 -7.02 -12.77
N VAL A 64 19.98 -5.77 -13.18
CA VAL A 64 19.99 -4.59 -12.30
C VAL A 64 18.69 -4.47 -11.50
N TYR A 65 17.54 -4.53 -12.17
CA TYR A 65 16.24 -4.41 -11.50
C TYR A 65 16.02 -5.50 -10.44
N ARG A 66 16.37 -6.76 -10.77
CA ARG A 66 16.27 -7.88 -9.84
C ARG A 66 17.20 -7.69 -8.63
N LYS A 67 18.43 -7.24 -8.84
CA LYS A 67 19.40 -6.97 -7.75
C LYS A 67 18.92 -5.83 -6.85
N LYS A 68 18.41 -4.73 -7.42
CA LYS A 68 17.76 -3.63 -6.66
C LYS A 68 16.60 -4.15 -5.81
N GLY A 69 15.74 -5.00 -6.38
CA GLY A 69 14.62 -5.61 -5.65
C GLY A 69 15.06 -6.55 -4.52
N GLN A 70 16.13 -7.32 -4.72
CA GLN A 70 16.71 -8.18 -3.68
C GLN A 70 17.34 -7.38 -2.55
N LEU A 71 18.08 -6.31 -2.87
CA LEU A 71 18.65 -5.40 -1.89
C LEU A 71 17.55 -4.73 -1.06
N ARG A 72 16.48 -4.26 -1.70
CA ARG A 72 15.32 -3.66 -1.01
C ARG A 72 14.71 -4.62 0.02
N LYS A 73 14.50 -5.88 -0.36
CA LYS A 73 14.02 -6.93 0.56
C LYS A 73 15.00 -7.20 1.69
N LEU A 74 16.30 -7.21 1.41
CA LEU A 74 17.34 -7.42 2.42
C LEU A 74 17.37 -6.30 3.48
N LEU A 75 17.10 -5.07 3.04
CA LEU A 75 17.05 -3.88 3.90
C LEU A 75 15.67 -3.64 4.53
N ASN A 76 14.69 -4.54 4.34
CA ASN A 76 13.30 -4.36 4.77
C ASN A 76 12.68 -3.02 4.33
N GLN A 77 13.09 -2.52 3.17
CA GLN A 77 12.58 -1.26 2.63
C GLN A 77 11.21 -1.50 1.98
N PRO A 78 10.22 -0.62 2.23
CA PRO A 78 8.88 -0.77 1.67
C PRO A 78 8.91 -0.67 0.14
N HIS A 79 8.08 -1.47 -0.52
CA HIS A 79 7.84 -1.32 -1.95
C HIS A 79 7.02 -0.04 -2.20
N TYR A 80 7.06 0.47 -3.43
CA TYR A 80 6.23 1.62 -3.83
C TYR A 80 4.74 1.38 -3.52
N ASN A 81 4.25 0.16 -3.73
CA ASN A 81 2.87 -0.20 -3.43
C ASN A 81 2.57 -0.15 -1.93
N ASP A 82 3.54 -0.51 -1.08
CA ASP A 82 3.39 -0.45 0.38
C ASP A 82 3.33 1.01 0.83
N LEU A 83 4.19 1.87 0.26
CA LEU A 83 4.15 3.31 0.49
C LEU A 83 2.81 3.94 0.06
N VAL A 84 2.30 3.55 -1.10
CA VAL A 84 0.99 4.04 -1.58
C VAL A 84 -0.15 3.51 -0.72
N GLN A 85 -0.05 2.29 -0.19
CA GLN A 85 -1.03 1.77 0.77
C GLN A 85 -1.00 2.53 2.09
N ALA A 86 0.18 2.74 2.67
CA ALA A 86 0.35 3.54 3.88
C ALA A 86 -0.23 4.94 3.67
N TRP A 87 0.14 5.61 2.57
CA TRP A 87 -0.40 6.92 2.22
C TRP A 87 -1.93 6.93 2.12
N ARG A 88 -2.57 5.88 1.58
CA ARG A 88 -4.04 5.79 1.52
C ARG A 88 -4.66 5.70 2.92
N LEU A 89 -4.04 4.98 3.84
CA LEU A 89 -4.52 4.84 5.21
C LEU A 89 -4.32 6.13 5.99
N ASP A 90 -3.16 6.76 5.88
CA ASP A 90 -2.83 8.03 6.53
C ASP A 90 -3.77 9.16 6.09
N ASN A 91 -4.26 9.09 4.84
CA ASN A 91 -5.17 10.09 4.25
C ASN A 91 -6.61 9.58 4.12
N GLN A 92 -6.98 8.53 4.86
CA GLN A 92 -8.27 7.86 4.72
C GLN A 92 -9.44 8.81 4.91
N ASP A 93 -9.42 9.63 5.97
CA ASP A 93 -10.53 10.51 6.32
C ASP A 93 -10.79 11.56 5.25
N ILE A 94 -9.72 12.14 4.70
CA ILE A 94 -9.79 13.12 3.61
C ILE A 94 -10.26 12.45 2.32
N LEU A 95 -9.68 11.29 1.97
CA LEU A 95 -10.04 10.55 0.75
C LEU A 95 -11.49 10.07 0.77
N LEU A 96 -12.00 9.66 1.93
CA LEU A 96 -13.36 9.15 2.06
C LEU A 96 -14.40 10.23 2.32
N SER A 97 -13.99 11.43 2.75
CA SER A 97 -14.87 12.56 3.07
C SER A 97 -16.07 12.70 2.13
N LEU A 98 -17.26 12.65 2.71
CA LEU A 98 -18.53 12.75 1.97
C LEU A 98 -18.80 14.16 1.45
N HIS A 99 -18.19 15.17 2.07
CA HIS A 99 -18.53 16.59 1.87
C HIS A 99 -17.47 17.33 1.05
N LEU A 100 -16.25 16.80 0.95
CA LEU A 100 -15.24 17.34 0.06
C LEU A 100 -15.42 16.83 -1.38
N THR A 101 -15.32 17.76 -2.31
CA THR A 101 -15.22 17.49 -3.74
C THR A 101 -13.85 16.88 -4.08
N ILE A 102 -13.75 16.26 -5.27
CA ILE A 102 -12.48 15.72 -5.73
C ILE A 102 -11.42 16.82 -5.87
N SER A 103 -11.82 18.02 -6.29
CA SER A 103 -10.91 19.16 -6.46
C SER A 103 -10.37 19.66 -5.12
N GLU A 104 -11.24 19.79 -4.10
CA GLU A 104 -10.81 20.16 -2.74
C GLU A 104 -9.86 19.11 -2.13
N ILE A 105 -10.17 17.82 -2.30
CA ILE A 105 -9.27 16.74 -1.84
C ILE A 105 -7.93 16.80 -2.58
N ALA A 106 -7.95 17.05 -3.88
CA ALA A 106 -6.75 17.17 -4.71
C ALA A 106 -5.85 18.32 -4.23
N GLN A 107 -6.44 19.47 -3.91
CA GLN A 107 -5.73 20.61 -3.34
C GLN A 107 -5.16 20.30 -1.95
N LEU A 108 -5.96 19.75 -1.04
CA LEU A 108 -5.54 19.43 0.33
C LEU A 108 -4.38 18.43 0.37
N LEU A 109 -4.37 17.47 -0.55
CA LEU A 109 -3.36 16.41 -0.59
C LEU A 109 -2.20 16.71 -1.55
N ASP A 110 -2.21 17.87 -2.21
CA ASP A 110 -1.25 18.25 -3.26
C ASP A 110 -1.08 17.14 -4.32
N ARG A 111 -2.20 16.66 -4.88
CA ARG A 111 -2.23 15.61 -5.89
C ARG A 111 -3.20 15.97 -7.01
N ASN A 112 -3.00 15.37 -8.17
CA ASN A 112 -3.96 15.53 -9.26
C ASN A 112 -5.29 14.79 -8.99
N GLU A 113 -6.38 15.31 -9.54
CA GLU A 113 -7.73 14.78 -9.34
C GLU A 113 -7.88 13.31 -9.80
N ARG A 114 -7.25 12.94 -10.91
CA ARG A 114 -7.27 11.56 -11.43
C ARG A 114 -6.66 10.58 -10.41
N TYR A 115 -5.59 10.98 -9.73
CA TYR A 115 -4.95 10.21 -8.68
C TYR A 115 -5.87 10.07 -7.46
N ILE A 116 -6.57 11.14 -7.07
CA ILE A 116 -7.56 11.10 -5.98
C ILE A 116 -8.69 10.14 -6.30
N VAL A 117 -9.31 10.25 -7.49
CA VAL A 117 -10.41 9.36 -7.90
C VAL A 117 -9.99 7.89 -7.84
N LYS A 118 -8.82 7.57 -8.42
CA LYS A 118 -8.30 6.20 -8.42
C LYS A 118 -8.08 5.67 -7.00
N ASN A 119 -7.40 6.45 -6.15
CA ASN A 119 -7.07 6.00 -4.79
C ASN A 119 -8.30 5.92 -3.89
N ARG A 120 -9.26 6.85 -4.03
CA ARG A 120 -10.54 6.80 -3.32
C ARG A 120 -11.35 5.56 -3.67
N MET A 121 -11.38 5.17 -4.95
CA MET A 121 -12.02 3.93 -5.40
C MET A 121 -11.33 2.69 -4.82
N ILE A 122 -10.00 2.63 -4.91
CA ILE A 122 -9.22 1.50 -4.38
C ILE A 122 -9.42 1.37 -2.87
N LEU A 123 -9.38 2.47 -2.13
CA LEU A 123 -9.57 2.49 -0.67
C LEU A 123 -10.97 1.99 -0.29
N ARG A 124 -12.03 2.45 -0.97
CA ARG A 124 -13.39 1.92 -0.78
C ARG A 124 -13.47 0.42 -1.00
N LYS A 125 -12.88 -0.07 -2.10
CA LYS A 125 -12.84 -1.49 -2.42
C LYS A 125 -12.07 -2.29 -1.35
N PHE A 126 -10.94 -1.74 -0.89
CA PHE A 126 -10.11 -2.35 0.15
C PHE A 126 -10.86 -2.49 1.48
N LEU A 127 -11.61 -1.46 1.86
CA LEU A 127 -12.43 -1.46 3.08
C LEU A 127 -13.77 -2.20 2.91
N GLY A 128 -14.13 -2.63 1.70
CA GLY A 128 -15.41 -3.29 1.44
C GLY A 128 -16.63 -2.38 1.60
N ILE A 129 -16.47 -1.05 1.47
CA ILE A 129 -17.54 -0.07 1.69
C ILE A 129 -17.92 0.65 0.39
N THR A 130 -19.20 0.96 0.23
CA THR A 130 -19.69 1.84 -0.83
C THR A 130 -19.81 3.29 -0.33
N LYS A 131 -20.08 4.22 -1.26
CA LYS A 131 -20.45 5.60 -0.89
C LYS A 131 -21.81 5.65 -0.20
N GLN A 132 -22.73 4.74 -0.54
CA GLN A 132 -24.05 4.66 0.07
C GLN A 132 -23.94 4.25 1.54
N ASP A 133 -23.10 3.25 1.84
CA ASP A 133 -22.86 2.79 3.21
C ASP A 133 -22.30 3.91 4.07
N GLN A 134 -21.31 4.64 3.56
CA GLN A 134 -20.77 5.83 4.23
C GLN A 134 -21.86 6.85 4.58
N LYS A 135 -22.77 7.15 3.63
CA LYS A 135 -23.89 8.07 3.88
C LYS A 135 -24.83 7.55 4.96
N ARG A 136 -25.19 6.26 4.90
CA ARG A 136 -26.06 5.62 5.90
C ARG A 136 -25.42 5.69 7.29
N THR A 137 -24.16 5.28 7.41
CA THR A 137 -23.41 5.38 8.67
C THR A 137 -23.36 6.80 9.19
N TRP A 138 -23.07 7.78 8.33
CA TRP A 138 -23.07 9.18 8.74
C TRP A 138 -24.45 9.63 9.26
N VAL A 139 -25.53 9.30 8.53
CA VAL A 139 -26.91 9.65 8.92
C VAL A 139 -27.30 9.03 10.26
N LEU A 140 -26.98 7.75 10.48
CA LEU A 140 -27.27 7.06 11.73
C LEU A 140 -26.49 7.66 12.90
N ASN A 141 -25.21 7.98 12.71
CA ASN A 141 -24.38 8.60 13.75
C ASN A 141 -24.81 10.02 14.12
N HIS A 142 -25.55 10.70 13.25
CA HIS A 142 -26.03 12.08 13.46
C HIS A 142 -27.57 12.16 13.44
N SER A 143 -28.26 11.06 13.74
CA SER A 143 -29.72 10.96 13.65
C SER A 143 -30.44 11.99 14.52
N GLN A 144 -29.98 12.17 15.76
CA GLN A 144 -30.55 13.14 16.69
C GLN A 144 -30.52 14.56 16.12
N ASP A 145 -29.37 14.99 15.60
CA ASP A 145 -29.23 16.32 15.02
C ASP A 145 -30.08 16.48 13.75
N LEU A 146 -30.15 15.43 12.92
CA LEU A 146 -30.98 15.43 11.73
C LEU A 146 -32.48 15.54 12.06
N GLU A 147 -32.90 15.10 13.24
CA GLU A 147 -34.28 15.25 13.74
C GLU A 147 -34.54 16.64 14.29
N THR A 148 -33.64 17.14 15.14
CA THR A 148 -33.90 18.34 15.93
C THR A 148 -33.52 19.64 15.24
N LEU A 149 -32.43 19.65 14.47
CA LEU A 149 -31.89 20.89 13.90
C LEU A 149 -32.59 21.28 12.59
N SER A 150 -32.71 22.57 12.31
CA SER A 150 -33.15 23.07 11.01
C SER A 150 -32.13 22.74 9.91
N ILE A 151 -32.49 22.94 8.65
CA ILE A 151 -31.55 22.73 7.54
C ILE A 151 -30.39 23.72 7.67
N GLU A 152 -30.68 24.98 8.00
CA GLU A 152 -29.71 26.05 8.16
C GLU A 152 -28.71 25.75 9.29
N GLU A 153 -29.20 25.24 10.42
CA GLU A 153 -28.35 24.81 11.55
C GLU A 153 -27.44 23.65 11.17
N LEU A 154 -27.93 22.66 10.41
CA LEU A 154 -27.11 21.56 9.90
C LEU A 154 -26.05 22.05 8.91
N GLN A 155 -26.39 23.02 8.05
CA GLN A 155 -25.42 23.63 7.15
C GLN A 155 -24.29 24.30 7.93
N GLN A 156 -24.61 25.05 8.98
CA GLN A 156 -23.61 25.74 9.80
C GLN A 156 -22.76 24.75 10.61
N LYS A 157 -23.39 23.80 11.31
CA LYS A 157 -22.71 22.85 12.21
C LYS A 157 -21.76 21.91 11.47
N TYR A 158 -22.16 21.44 10.29
CA TYR A 158 -21.44 20.41 9.54
C TYR A 158 -20.83 20.90 8.21
N ASN A 159 -20.91 22.21 7.95
CA ASN A 159 -20.50 22.81 6.67
C ASN A 159 -21.15 22.10 5.46
N LEU A 160 -22.42 21.73 5.59
CA LEU A 160 -23.15 21.02 4.54
C LEU A 160 -23.73 22.01 3.53
N ARG A 161 -23.84 21.56 2.27
CA ARG A 161 -24.71 22.22 1.31
C ARG A 161 -26.17 21.94 1.67
N HIS A 162 -27.04 22.94 1.47
CA HIS A 162 -28.49 22.83 1.71
C HIS A 162 -29.11 21.54 1.12
N SER A 163 -28.75 21.21 -0.13
CA SER A 163 -29.24 20.00 -0.81
C SER A 163 -28.79 18.70 -0.15
N ILE A 164 -27.59 18.66 0.44
CA ILE A 164 -27.07 17.49 1.15
C ILE A 164 -27.78 17.33 2.49
N ALA A 165 -27.95 18.41 3.26
CA ALA A 165 -28.68 18.38 4.52
C ALA A 165 -30.14 17.88 4.32
N LYS A 166 -30.84 18.39 3.30
CA LYS A 166 -32.19 17.90 2.92
C LYS A 166 -32.18 16.42 2.55
N THR A 167 -31.15 15.97 1.81
CA THR A 167 -31.01 14.56 1.41
C THR A 167 -30.81 13.65 2.62
N TYR A 168 -30.00 14.06 3.59
CA TYR A 168 -29.73 13.29 4.81
C TYR A 168 -30.93 13.19 5.73
N LYS A 169 -31.70 14.26 5.91
CA LYS A 169 -32.98 14.20 6.64
C LYS A 169 -33.94 13.20 6.00
N ARG A 170 -34.07 13.22 4.67
CA ARG A 170 -34.91 12.25 3.95
C ARG A 170 -34.41 10.82 4.15
N LEU A 171 -33.11 10.60 4.00
CA LEU A 171 -32.51 9.28 4.18
C LEU A 171 -32.74 8.75 5.60
N LEU A 172 -32.73 9.60 6.63
CA LEU A 172 -33.06 9.18 8.00
C LEU A 172 -34.50 8.66 8.10
N ILE A 173 -35.46 9.36 7.49
CA ILE A 173 -36.87 8.94 7.48
C ILE A 173 -37.01 7.57 6.79
N GLU A 174 -36.38 7.40 5.62
CA GLU A 174 -36.38 6.13 4.88
C GLU A 174 -35.76 4.98 5.71
N LEU A 175 -34.65 5.24 6.40
CA LEU A 175 -34.01 4.23 7.24
C LEU A 175 -34.90 3.82 8.42
N LYS A 176 -35.56 4.78 9.09
CA LYS A 176 -36.49 4.50 10.18
C LYS A 176 -37.74 3.74 9.72
N GLN A 177 -38.24 3.99 8.52
CA GLN A 177 -39.39 3.28 7.97
C GLN A 177 -39.05 1.81 7.72
N ASN A 178 -37.88 1.53 7.15
CA ASN A 178 -37.43 0.16 6.87
C ASN A 178 -37.03 -0.63 8.14
N GLU A 179 -36.79 0.01 9.28
CA GLU A 179 -36.56 -0.67 10.57
C GLU A 179 -37.86 -1.12 11.25
N ASN A 180 -39.01 -0.58 10.84
CA ASN A 180 -40.33 -0.89 11.41
C ASN A 180 -41.15 -1.87 10.54
N GLU A 181 -40.55 -2.42 9.49
CA GLU A 181 -41.09 -3.51 8.64
C GLU A 181 -40.39 -4.84 8.96
#